data_AF-A0A409XU45-F1
#
_entry.id   AF-A0A409XU45-F1
#
_cell.length_a   1.000
_cell.length_b   1.000
_cell.length_c   1.000
_cell.angle_alpha   90.00
_cell.angle_beta   90.00
_cell.angle_gamma   90.00
#
_symmetry.space_group_name_H-M   'P 1'
#
loop_
_entity.id
_entity.type
_entity.pdbx_description
1 polymer ?
#
loop_
_entity_poly.entity_id
_entity_poly.type
_entity_poly.pdbx_seq_one_letter_code
_entity_poly.pdbx_strand_id
1 'polypeptide(L)'
;MALAQEAQDLDTHPYTYGHIRWFESDESYATGWNAQQLDHISFVNANLSGAFSFLDPTKVIHATHLIMVFAHGSMSQLLQGKSIARLDTDYDLENKHEDWRYFYVNR
;
A
#
# COMPACT_ATOMS: atom_id res chain seq x y z
N MET A 1 53.06 -8.35 4.66
CA MET A 1 51.84 -7.63 4.29
C MET A 1 50.67 -8.50 4.76
N ALA A 2 49.94 -8.03 5.77
CA ALA A 2 48.91 -8.72 6.56
C ALA A 2 47.76 -9.26 5.69
N LEU A 3 47.40 -10.55 5.80
CA LEU A 3 46.35 -11.17 6.65
C LEU A 3 44.89 -10.86 6.29
N ALA A 4 44.14 -11.97 6.12
CA ALA A 4 42.70 -12.16 6.33
C ALA A 4 41.76 -11.46 5.31
N GLN A 5 40.62 -12.00 4.91
CA GLN A 5 39.72 -12.94 5.57
C GLN A 5 38.92 -13.68 4.49
N GLU A 6 38.56 -14.93 4.81
CA GLU A 6 37.52 -15.71 4.14
C GLU A 6 36.34 -14.84 3.71
N ALA A 7 35.93 -14.96 2.44
CA ALA A 7 34.55 -14.66 2.09
C ALA A 7 33.69 -15.77 2.72
N GLN A 8 33.38 -15.59 4.00
CA GLN A 8 32.30 -16.28 4.66
C GLN A 8 31.06 -16.10 3.80
N ASP A 9 30.58 -17.22 3.28
CA ASP A 9 29.17 -17.59 3.22
C ASP A 9 28.22 -16.39 3.19
N LEU A 10 28.18 -15.69 2.06
CA LEU A 10 27.00 -14.90 1.74
C LEU A 10 25.96 -15.90 1.28
N ASP A 11 25.28 -16.49 2.27
CA ASP A 11 23.99 -17.14 2.12
C ASP A 11 23.10 -16.13 1.38
N THR A 12 23.11 -16.24 0.05
CA THR A 12 22.27 -15.45 -0.84
C THR A 12 20.86 -15.95 -0.61
N HIS A 13 20.24 -15.49 0.46
CA HIS A 13 18.80 -15.38 0.47
C HIS A 13 18.45 -14.55 -0.77
N PRO A 14 17.60 -15.04 -1.69
CA PRO A 14 17.07 -14.21 -2.75
C PRO A 14 16.25 -13.10 -2.07
N TYR A 15 16.90 -11.99 -1.71
CA TYR A 15 16.33 -10.80 -1.09
C TYR A 15 15.34 -10.18 -2.07
N THR A 16 14.14 -10.74 -2.09
CA THR A 16 13.08 -10.29 -2.97
C THR A 16 12.47 -9.08 -2.27
N TYR A 17 12.93 -7.87 -2.57
CA TYR A 17 12.33 -6.65 -2.01
C TYR A 17 10.94 -6.43 -2.61
N GLY A 18 9.93 -6.21 -1.76
CA GLY A 18 8.57 -5.90 -2.21
C GLY A 18 8.39 -4.40 -2.42
N HIS A 19 7.83 -4.00 -3.57
CA HIS A 19 7.32 -2.63 -3.74
C HIS A 19 6.05 -2.45 -2.92
N ILE A 20 6.00 -1.41 -2.10
CA ILE A 20 4.81 -1.07 -1.31
C ILE A 20 4.31 0.33 -1.65
N ARG A 21 3.00 0.53 -1.47
CA ARG A 21 2.30 1.81 -1.56
C ARG A 21 1.66 2.12 -0.21
N TRP A 22 1.91 3.31 0.30
CA TRP A 22 1.50 3.70 1.65
C TRP A 22 0.08 4.24 1.70
N PHE A 23 -0.55 4.02 2.86
CA PHE A 23 -1.80 4.68 3.25
C PHE A 23 -1.51 5.86 4.18
N GLU A 24 -2.44 6.82 4.19
CA GLU A 24 -2.51 7.92 5.13
C GLU A 24 -3.88 7.93 5.82
N SER A 25 -3.93 8.50 7.03
CA SER A 25 -5.18 8.71 7.76
C SER A 25 -5.96 9.87 7.17
N ASP A 26 -7.28 9.71 7.05
CA ASP A 26 -8.17 10.83 6.72
C ASP A 26 -8.44 11.68 7.96
N GLU A 27 -7.62 12.71 8.15
CA GLU A 27 -7.74 13.64 9.29
C GLU A 27 -9.05 14.44 9.29
N SER A 28 -9.77 14.49 8.17
CA SER A 28 -11.05 15.19 8.07
C SER A 28 -12.24 14.35 8.56
N TYR A 29 -12.04 13.04 8.77
CA TYR A 29 -13.08 12.11 9.20
C TYR A 29 -13.05 11.90 10.72
N ALA A 30 -14.21 11.99 11.37
CA ALA A 30 -14.32 11.68 12.78
C ALA A 30 -14.30 10.16 12.99
N THR A 31 -13.29 9.65 13.71
CA THR A 31 -13.07 8.21 13.90
C THR A 31 -13.03 7.80 15.38
N GLY A 32 -13.14 6.49 15.63
CA GLY A 32 -12.84 5.86 16.90
C GLY A 32 -14.06 5.74 17.82
N TRP A 33 -13.80 5.27 19.04
CA TRP A 33 -14.84 4.88 20.01
C TRP A 33 -15.89 5.96 20.29
N ASN A 34 -15.46 7.23 20.42
CA ASN A 34 -16.39 8.33 20.69
C ASN A 34 -17.27 8.66 19.47
N ALA A 35 -16.73 8.53 18.26
CA ALA A 35 -17.47 8.74 17.02
C ALA A 35 -18.30 7.51 16.63
N GLN A 36 -18.02 6.34 17.22
CA GLN A 36 -18.57 5.03 16.85
C GLN A 36 -18.38 4.72 15.36
N GLN A 37 -17.25 5.16 14.81
CA GLN A 37 -16.88 4.96 13.41
C GLN A 37 -15.52 4.28 13.31
N LEU A 38 -15.35 3.44 12.28
CA LEU A 38 -14.07 2.82 11.96
C LEU A 38 -13.06 3.87 11.48
N ASP A 39 -11.78 3.52 11.58
CA ASP A 39 -10.71 4.37 11.07
C ASP A 39 -10.77 4.43 9.55
N HIS A 40 -10.62 5.64 9.02
CA HIS A 40 -10.74 5.93 7.59
C HIS A 40 -9.37 6.29 7.03
N ILE A 41 -8.95 5.58 5.99
CA ILE A 41 -7.64 5.76 5.35
C ILE A 41 -7.77 5.86 3.84
N SER A 42 -6.81 6.55 3.20
CA SER A 42 -6.67 6.64 1.75
C SER A 42 -5.24 6.34 1.33
N PHE A 43 -5.03 6.00 0.06
CA PHE A 43 -3.65 5.95 -0.45
C PHE A 43 -3.03 7.35 -0.42
N VAL A 44 -1.75 7.41 -0.05
CA VAL A 44 -0.96 8.61 -0.29
C VAL A 44 -0.93 8.88 -1.79
N ASN A 45 -1.13 10.14 -2.19
CA ASN A 45 -1.09 10.52 -3.59
C ASN A 45 0.28 10.15 -4.21
N ALA A 46 0.26 9.46 -5.34
CA ALA A 46 1.46 8.93 -6.00
C ALA A 46 2.51 9.99 -6.36
N ASN A 47 2.13 11.27 -6.47
CA ASN A 47 3.04 12.38 -6.77
C ASN A 47 3.80 12.90 -5.54
N LEU A 48 3.43 12.47 -4.33
CA LEU A 48 4.08 12.90 -3.09
C LEU A 48 5.29 12.03 -2.78
N SER A 49 6.36 12.67 -2.28
CA SER A 49 7.53 11.96 -1.77
C SER A 49 7.11 11.09 -0.58
N GLY A 50 7.33 9.77 -0.70
CA GLY A 50 6.95 8.80 0.33
C GLY A 50 5.68 8.01 0.03
N ALA A 51 5.02 8.21 -1.12
CA ALA A 51 3.89 7.38 -1.52
C ALA A 51 4.27 5.90 -1.74
N PHE A 52 5.52 5.64 -2.12
CA PHE A 52 6.05 4.31 -2.39
C PHE A 52 7.37 4.08 -1.65
N SER A 53 7.62 2.83 -1.29
CA SER A 53 8.93 2.40 -0.78
C SER A 53 9.17 0.91 -1.02
N PHE A 54 10.29 0.40 -0.55
CA PHE A 54 10.60 -1.02 -0.55
C PHE A 54 10.54 -1.56 0.88
N LEU A 55 9.96 -2.75 1.04
CA LEU A 55 9.91 -3.45 2.31
C LEU A 55 10.47 -4.86 2.17
N ASP A 56 11.25 -5.26 3.17
CA ASP A 56 11.68 -6.64 3.34
C ASP A 56 10.44 -7.52 3.62
N PRO A 57 10.16 -8.57 2.82
CA PRO A 57 9.01 -9.44 3.02
C PRO A 57 8.93 -10.04 4.42
N THR A 58 10.06 -10.27 5.09
CA THR A 58 10.09 -10.80 6.47
C THR A 58 9.49 -9.83 7.48
N LYS A 59 9.27 -8.56 7.10
CA LYS A 59 8.64 -7.51 7.91
C LYS A 59 7.17 -7.31 7.60
N VAL A 60 6.61 -8.01 6.60
CA VAL A 60 5.20 -7.87 6.23
C VAL A 60 4.34 -8.68 7.19
N ILE A 61 3.31 -8.03 7.76
CA ILE A 61 2.25 -8.71 8.51
C ILE A 61 1.08 -8.93 7.54
N HIS A 62 0.68 -10.19 7.35
CA HIS A 62 -0.25 -10.58 6.28
C HIS A 62 -1.74 -10.43 6.64
N ALA A 63 -2.07 -9.89 7.81
CA ALA A 63 -3.43 -9.92 8.35
C ALA A 63 -3.97 -8.52 8.67
N THR A 64 -4.28 -7.74 7.64
CA THR A 64 -5.13 -6.54 7.77
C THR A 64 -6.33 -6.66 6.84
N HIS A 65 -7.50 -6.24 7.32
CA HIS A 65 -8.74 -6.24 6.55
C HIS A 65 -9.11 -4.81 6.18
N LEU A 66 -9.11 -4.52 4.88
CA LEU A 66 -9.55 -3.25 4.33
C LEU A 66 -10.97 -3.40 3.80
N ILE A 67 -11.87 -2.55 4.28
CA ILE A 67 -13.25 -2.50 3.81
C ILE A 67 -13.41 -1.26 2.94
N MET A 68 -13.73 -1.44 1.67
CA MET A 68 -13.90 -0.31 0.74
C MET A 68 -15.10 0.55 1.12
N VAL A 69 -14.95 1.88 1.08
CA VAL A 69 -16.05 2.80 1.36
C VAL A 69 -16.81 3.13 0.07
N PHE A 70 -17.70 2.24 -0.34
CA PHE A 70 -18.43 2.32 -1.61
C PHE A 70 -19.15 3.66 -1.84
N ALA A 71 -19.65 4.30 -0.77
CA ALA A 71 -20.35 5.57 -0.85
C ALA A 71 -19.51 6.73 -1.44
N HIS A 72 -18.17 6.62 -1.38
CA HIS A 72 -17.26 7.63 -1.90
C HIS A 72 -16.74 7.32 -3.32
N GLY A 73 -17.08 6.16 -3.87
CA GLY A 73 -16.63 5.76 -5.21
C GLY A 73 -15.12 5.57 -5.32
N SER A 74 -14.67 5.45 -6.56
CA SER A 74 -13.27 5.39 -6.96
C SER A 74 -12.77 6.73 -7.51
N MET A 75 -11.45 6.86 -7.64
CA MET A 75 -10.79 8.05 -8.14
C MET A 75 -9.47 7.70 -8.85
N SER A 76 -9.26 8.27 -10.04
CA SER A 76 -8.02 8.11 -10.84
C SER A 76 -6.85 9.00 -10.40
N GLN A 77 -7.11 10.04 -9.60
CA GLN A 77 -6.10 11.06 -9.25
C GLN A 77 -5.07 10.58 -8.22
N LEU A 78 -5.35 9.53 -7.45
CA LEU A 78 -4.44 8.98 -6.44
C LEU A 78 -3.24 8.26 -7.07
N LEU A 79 -3.45 7.61 -8.22
CA LEU A 79 -2.42 7.06 -9.08
C LEU A 79 -2.92 7.09 -10.52
N GLN A 80 -2.37 8.01 -11.30
CA GLN A 80 -2.82 8.26 -12.67
C GLN A 80 -2.26 7.21 -13.64
N GLY A 81 -3.11 6.76 -14.56
CA GLY A 81 -2.72 5.88 -15.65
C GLY A 81 -2.52 4.41 -15.27
N LYS A 82 -1.85 3.68 -16.15
CA LYS A 82 -1.65 2.23 -16.03
C LYS A 82 -0.58 1.92 -14.98
N SER A 83 -0.83 0.92 -14.15
CA SER A 83 0.11 0.42 -13.14
C SER A 83 0.23 -1.09 -13.25
N ILE A 84 1.43 -1.63 -13.03
CA ILE A 84 1.67 -3.08 -12.96
C ILE A 84 0.93 -3.75 -11.79
N ALA A 85 0.55 -2.97 -10.78
CA ALA A 85 -0.21 -3.45 -9.62
C ALA A 85 -1.72 -3.53 -9.88
N ARG A 86 -2.20 -2.99 -11.01
CA ARG A 86 -3.60 -3.08 -11.42
C ARG A 86 -3.75 -4.19 -12.45
N LEU A 87 -4.60 -5.17 -12.15
CA LEU A 87 -4.94 -6.22 -13.11
C LEU A 87 -5.96 -5.67 -14.10
N ASP A 88 -5.60 -5.66 -15.38
CA ASP A 88 -6.57 -5.42 -16.47
C ASP A 88 -7.49 -6.64 -16.55
N THR A 89 -8.65 -6.59 -15.91
CA THR A 89 -9.67 -7.64 -16.01
C THR A 89 -10.84 -7.18 -16.87
N ASP A 90 -11.52 -8.13 -17.53
CA ASP A 90 -12.66 -7.85 -18.41
C ASP A 90 -13.89 -7.28 -17.68
N TYR A 91 -13.93 -7.37 -16.35
CA TYR A 91 -15.06 -6.93 -15.53
C TYR A 91 -15.00 -5.48 -15.06
N ASP A 92 -13.85 -4.81 -15.18
CA ASP A 92 -13.65 -3.48 -14.59
C ASP A 92 -13.20 -2.44 -15.64
N LEU A 93 -13.71 -2.58 -16.87
CA LEU A 93 -13.17 -1.86 -18.02
C LEU A 93 -13.34 -0.33 -17.96
N GLU A 94 -14.28 0.17 -17.16
CA GLU A 94 -14.53 1.59 -16.98
C GLU A 94 -13.61 2.21 -15.92
N ASN A 95 -13.25 1.46 -14.86
CA ASN A 95 -12.48 1.95 -13.72
C ASN A 95 -11.08 1.32 -13.58
N LYS A 96 -10.54 0.72 -14.66
CA LYS A 96 -9.24 0.00 -14.70
C LYS A 96 -8.05 0.76 -14.08
N HIS A 97 -8.15 2.07 -14.00
CA HIS A 97 -7.07 2.98 -13.58
C HIS A 97 -7.49 3.87 -12.41
N GLU A 98 -8.45 3.40 -11.62
CA GLU A 98 -8.92 4.10 -10.43
C GLU A 98 -8.60 3.29 -9.17
N ASP A 99 -8.39 4.01 -8.06
CA ASP A 99 -8.35 3.40 -6.74
C ASP A 99 -9.64 3.75 -6.01
N TRP A 100 -10.10 2.88 -5.09
CA TRP A 100 -11.12 3.29 -4.14
C TRP A 100 -10.63 4.49 -3.34
N ARG A 101 -11.51 5.48 -3.17
CA ARG A 101 -11.12 6.75 -2.55
C ARG A 101 -10.68 6.56 -1.10
N TYR A 102 -11.38 5.67 -0.39
CA TYR A 102 -11.11 5.38 1.01
C TYR A 102 -11.40 3.93 1.39
N PHE A 103 -10.81 3.53 2.50
CA PHE A 103 -11.01 2.24 3.15
C PHE A 103 -11.26 2.45 4.64
N TYR A 104 -12.14 1.63 5.21
CA TYR A 104 -12.18 1.43 6.64
C TYR A 104 -11.16 0.37 7.05
N VAL A 105 -10.52 0.59 8.20
CA VAL A 105 -9.64 -0.37 8.85
C VAL A 105 -10.10 -0.61 10.29
N ASN A 106 -10.01 -1.86 10.72
CA ASN A 106 -10.26 -2.20 12.12
C ASN A 106 -9.05 -1.82 12.97
N ARG A 107 -9.32 -1.25 14.14
CA ARG A 107 -8.32 -0.91 15.14
C ARG A 107 -8.01 -2.09 16.05
#